data_AF-A0A8B9IAH0-F1
#
_entry.id   AF-A0A8B9IAH0-F1
#
_cell.length_a   1.000
_cell.length_b   1.000
_cell.length_c   1.000
_cell.angle_alpha   90.00
_cell.angle_beta   90.00
_cell.angle_gamma   90.00
#
_symmetry.space_group_name_H-M   'P 1'
#
loop_
_entity.id
_entity.type
_entity.pdbx_description
1 polymer ?
#
loop_
_entity_poly.entity_id
_entity_poly.type
_entity_poly.pdbx_seq_one_letter_code
_entity_poly.pdbx_strand_id
1 'polypeptide(L)' 'MTEINLRLYISIFPRSSTEASVTVEDFMQTTILMRTFYFSVLSFLFVSLVGCWFFFWQESFSTI' A
#
# COMPACT_ATOMS: atom_id res chain seq x y z
N MET A 1 19.02 -1.75 2.65
CA MET A 1 19.07 -3.13 3.18
C MET A 1 17.89 -4.01 2.72
N THR A 2 17.09 -3.59 1.74
CA THR A 2 15.84 -4.30 1.33
C THR A 2 15.91 -4.91 -0.07
N GLU A 3 16.74 -4.38 -0.98
CA GLU A 3 16.90 -4.93 -2.35
C GLU A 3 17.61 -6.29 -2.39
N ILE A 4 18.52 -6.55 -1.44
CA ILE A 4 19.35 -7.77 -1.45
C ILE A 4 18.51 -9.01 -1.11
N ASN A 5 17.49 -8.87 -0.27
CA ASN A 5 16.65 -10.00 0.16
C ASN A 5 15.71 -10.49 -0.95
N LEU A 6 15.23 -9.61 -1.83
CA LEU A 6 14.38 -10.00 -2.96
C LEU A 6 15.16 -10.86 -3.96
N ARG A 7 16.43 -10.52 -4.17
CA ARG A 7 17.34 -11.23 -5.08
C ARG A 7 17.67 -12.65 -4.60
N LEU A 8 17.71 -12.87 -3.29
CA LEU A 8 17.99 -14.17 -2.68
C LEU A 8 16.78 -15.12 -2.71
N TYR A 9 15.55 -14.63 -2.57
CA TYR A 9 14.35 -15.49 -2.65
C TYR A 9 14.15 -16.08 -4.05
N ILE A 10 14.48 -15.31 -5.09
CA ILE A 10 14.37 -15.74 -6.50
C ILE A 10 15.40 -16.83 -6.84
N SER A 11 16.53 -16.90 -6.12
CA SER A 11 17.56 -17.93 -6.38
C SER A 11 17.24 -19.29 -5.78
N ILE A 12 16.20 -19.41 -4.93
CA ILE A 12 15.94 -20.64 -4.17
C ILE A 12 14.99 -21.60 -4.92
N PHE A 13 14.08 -21.12 -5.76
CA PHE A 13 13.25 -21.95 -6.66
C PHE A 13 12.74 -21.10 -7.83
N PRO A 14 13.20 -21.37 -9.07
CA PRO A 14 12.38 -22.20 -9.95
C PRO A 14 13.21 -23.05 -10.92
N ARG A 15 12.64 -24.19 -11.32
CA ARG A 15 13.26 -25.23 -12.15
C ARG A 15 13.36 -24.85 -13.65
N SER A 16 12.91 -23.65 -14.01
CA SER A 16 12.76 -23.12 -15.37
C SER A 16 12.78 -21.58 -15.35
N SER A 17 13.51 -20.95 -16.27
CA SER A 17 13.62 -19.47 -16.39
C SER A 17 12.30 -18.79 -16.73
N THR A 18 11.38 -19.50 -17.39
CA THR A 18 10.07 -18.98 -17.79
C THR A 18 9.11 -18.90 -16.60
N GLU A 19 9.11 -19.91 -15.72
CA GLU A 19 8.30 -19.89 -14.49
C GLU A 19 8.82 -18.85 -13.48
N ALA A 20 10.13 -18.64 -13.43
CA ALA A 20 10.74 -17.57 -12.63
C ALA A 20 10.20 -16.18 -13.00
N SER A 21 10.14 -15.89 -14.30
CA SER A 21 9.72 -14.59 -14.80
C SER A 21 8.26 -14.29 -14.45
N VAL A 22 7.38 -15.28 -14.60
CA VAL A 22 5.94 -15.15 -14.28
C VAL A 22 5.74 -14.90 -12.78
N THR A 23 6.43 -15.66 -11.92
CA THR A 23 6.31 -15.49 -10.46
C THR A 23 6.80 -14.12 -9.97
N VAL A 24 7.82 -13.54 -10.62
CA VAL A 24 8.32 -12.20 -10.29
C VAL A 24 7.34 -11.12 -10.77
N GLU A 25 6.76 -11.28 -11.96
CA GLU A 25 5.78 -10.33 -12.50
C GLU A 25 4.51 -10.30 -11.65
N ASP A 26 3.98 -11.48 -11.26
CA ASP A 26 2.83 -11.62 -10.36
C ASP A 26 3.13 -11.02 -8.97
N PHE A 27 4.33 -11.24 -8.44
CA PHE A 27 4.76 -10.66 -7.16
C PHE A 27 4.85 -9.13 -7.24
N MET A 28 5.41 -8.58 -8.33
CA MET A 28 5.49 -7.15 -8.55
C MET A 28 4.11 -6.52 -8.72
N GLN A 29 3.22 -7.14 -9.50
CA GLN A 29 1.83 -6.69 -9.65
C GLN A 29 1.07 -6.72 -8.30
N THR A 30 1.21 -7.79 -7.53
CA THR A 30 0.59 -7.90 -6.20
C THR A 30 1.10 -6.83 -5.25
N THR A 31 2.42 -6.55 -5.27
CA THR A 31 3.04 -5.51 -4.44
C THR A 31 2.54 -4.11 -4.83
N ILE A 32 2.39 -3.83 -6.12
CA ILE A 32 1.87 -2.56 -6.64
C ILE A 32 0.38 -2.39 -6.26
N LEU A 33 -0.41 -3.46 -6.38
CA LEU A 33 -1.82 -3.46 -6.01
C LEU A 33 -2.00 -3.19 -4.51
N MET A 34 -1.26 -3.90 -3.66
CA MET A 34 -1.26 -3.69 -2.20
C MET A 34 -0.88 -2.26 -1.82
N ARG A 35 0.15 -1.69 -2.47
CA ARG A 35 0.59 -0.32 -2.21
C ARG A 35 -0.45 0.71 -2.63
N THR A 36 -1.09 0.50 -3.78
CA THR A 36 -2.17 1.37 -4.27
C THR A 36 -3.39 1.31 -3.35
N PHE A 37 -3.79 0.11 -2.93
CA PHE A 37 -4.87 -0.09 -1.97
C PHE A 37 -4.58 0.61 -0.64
N TYR A 38 -3.37 0.43 -0.08
CA TYR A 38 -2.97 1.08 1.16
C TYR A 38 -3.05 2.61 1.06
N PHE A 39 -2.57 3.19 -0.04
CA PHE A 39 -2.64 4.64 -0.27
C PHE A 39 -4.09 5.13 -0.37
N SER A 40 -4.97 4.37 -1.02
CA SER A 40 -6.40 4.69 -1.12
C SER A 40 -7.11 4.64 0.23
N VAL A 41 -6.78 3.67 1.09
CA VAL A 41 -7.35 3.60 2.44
C VAL A 41 -6.85 4.77 3.29
N LEU A 42 -5.55 5.07 3.21
CA LEU A 42 -4.93 6.17 3.95
C LEU A 42 -5.55 7.53 3.56
N SER A 43 -5.77 7.77 2.26
CA SER A 43 -6.38 9.02 1.79
C SER A 43 -7.83 9.16 2.27
N PHE A 44 -8.61 8.08 2.25
CA PHE A 44 -9.98 8.09 2.77
C PHE A 44 -10.03 8.39 4.27
N LEU A 45 -9.15 7.78 5.06
CA LEU A 45 -9.03 8.05 6.50
C LEU A 45 -8.65 9.50 6.77
N PHE A 46 -7.71 10.05 6.00
CA PHE A 46 -7.30 11.45 6.13
C PHE A 46 -8.47 12.41 5.86
N VAL A 47 -9.20 12.23 4.76
CA VAL A 47 -10.36 13.07 4.42
C VAL A 47 -11.43 12.98 5.51
N SER A 48 -11.68 11.78 6.03
CA SER A 48 -12.65 11.57 7.10
C SER A 48 -12.24 12.29 8.39
N LEU A 49 -10.97 12.21 8.79
CA LEU A 49 -10.45 12.89 9.98
C LEU A 49 -10.52 14.41 9.86
N VAL A 50 -10.17 14.95 8.69
CA VAL A 50 -10.27 16.39 8.43
C VAL A 50 -11.72 16.86 8.47
N GLY A 51 -12.65 16.07 7.89
CA GLY A 51 -14.08 16.34 7.96
C GLY A 51 -14.62 16.34 9.39
N CYS A 52 -14.26 15.33 10.20
CA CYS A 52 -14.63 15.27 11.61
C CYS A 52 -14.06 16.45 12.40
N TRP A 53 -12.78 16.80 12.19
CA TRP A 53 -12.16 17.95 12.83
C TRP A 53 -12.89 19.26 12.52
N PHE A 54 -13.23 19.47 11.23
CA PHE A 54 -13.96 20.67 10.81
C PHE A 54 -15.36 20.75 11.44
N PHE A 55 -16.07 19.62 11.55
CA PHE A 55 -17.37 19.55 12.20
C PHE A 55 -17.29 19.96 13.69
N PHE A 56 -16.36 19.38 14.45
CA PHE A 56 -16.15 19.75 15.86
C PHE A 56 -15.72 21.22 16.04
N TRP A 57 -14.88 21.71 15.13
CA TRP A 57 -14.47 23.10 15.12
C TRP A 57 -15.69 24.01 14.92
N GLN A 58 -16.54 23.72 13.94
CA GLN A 58 -17.76 24.49 13.68
C GLN A 58 -18.76 24.43 14.84
N GLU A 59 -18.96 23.26 15.45
CA GLU A 59 -19.84 23.09 16.61
C GLU A 59 -19.38 23.97 17.78
N SER A 60 -18.07 24.00 18.05
CA SER A 60 -17.47 24.79 19.13
C SER A 60 -17.74 26.30 18.99
N PHE A 61 -17.77 26.82 17.76
CA PHE A 61 -18.09 28.23 17.49
C PHE A 61 -19.58 28.54 17.54
N SER A 62 -20.45 27.57 17.27
CA SER A 62 -21.91 27.78 17.32
C SER A 62 -22.45 27.84 18.75
N THR A 63 -21.70 27.32 19.73
CA THR A 63 -22.07 27.31 21.16
C THR A 63 -21.59 28.53 21.95
N ILE A 64 -20.86 29.46 21.32
CA ILE A 64 -20.40 30.74 21.89
C ILE A 64 -21.33 31.87 21.43
#